data_AF-A0A0C3C156-F1
#
_entry.id   AF-A0A0C3C156-F1
#
_cell.length_a   1.000
_cell.length_b   1.000
_cell.length_c   1.000
_cell.angle_alpha   90.00
_cell.angle_beta   90.00
_cell.angle_gamma   90.00
#
_symmetry.space_group_name_H-M   'P 1'
#
loop_
_entity.id
_entity.type
_entity.pdbx_description
1 polymer ?
#
loop_
_entity_poly.entity_id
_entity_poly.type
_entity_poly.pdbx_seq_one_letter_code
_entity_poly.pdbx_strand_id
1 'polypeptide(L)'
;MSEKQPRTNAQPQAVAPMVIPGSGNRNVKRLPYDQHGKRDWSFGLCSSCGECSKCCLACWCPALAHAQNRRRVNYLNAHGVPDPERDRICGIESLPYALLEACCHMGWILQVGTRQDIRERYNIDGGGVSDCCTAYLCHSCDLVQGSRELQLEEESFGLGPTR
;
A
#
# COMPACT_ATOMS: atom_id res chain seq x y z
N MET A 1 -44.82 35.20 18.42
CA MET A 1 -43.35 35.11 18.23
C MET A 1 -42.97 33.65 18.43
N SER A 2 -42.59 32.95 17.36
CA SER A 2 -42.25 31.52 17.42
C SER A 2 -40.72 31.38 17.46
N GLU A 3 -40.22 30.94 18.61
CA GLU A 3 -38.80 30.78 18.91
C GLU A 3 -38.26 29.53 18.20
N LYS A 4 -37.34 29.72 17.25
CA LYS A 4 -36.68 28.61 16.55
C LYS A 4 -35.49 28.13 17.36
N GLN A 5 -35.61 26.93 17.92
CA GLN A 5 -34.53 26.24 18.63
C GLN A 5 -33.43 25.77 17.66
N PRO A 6 -32.14 26.06 17.92
CA PRO A 6 -31.05 25.62 17.07
C PRO A 6 -30.82 24.11 17.26
N ARG A 7 -30.96 23.34 16.18
CA ARG A 7 -30.56 21.92 16.15
C ARG A 7 -29.04 21.86 16.12
N THR A 8 -28.44 21.42 17.22
CA THR A 8 -27.04 21.03 17.29
C THR A 8 -26.84 19.76 16.45
N ASN A 9 -26.30 19.91 15.25
CA ASN A 9 -25.82 18.78 14.45
C ASN A 9 -24.54 18.24 15.09
N ALA A 10 -24.67 17.29 16.02
CA ALA A 10 -23.54 16.47 16.46
C ALA A 10 -23.22 15.46 15.34
N GLN A 11 -22.14 15.70 14.58
CA GLN A 11 -21.60 14.68 13.69
C GLN A 11 -21.07 13.51 14.53
N PRO A 12 -21.40 12.25 14.19
CA PRO A 12 -20.78 11.10 14.84
C PRO A 12 -19.27 11.10 14.52
N GLN A 13 -18.45 11.17 15.57
CA GLN A 13 -17.01 11.07 15.43
C GLN A 13 -16.64 9.68 14.88
N ALA A 14 -15.74 9.65 13.89
CA ALA A 14 -15.23 8.42 13.31
C ALA A 14 -14.63 7.53 14.42
N VAL A 15 -15.20 6.34 14.59
CA VAL A 15 -14.71 5.34 15.55
C VAL A 15 -13.32 4.91 15.09
N ALA A 16 -12.32 5.03 15.96
CA ALA A 16 -10.96 4.59 15.68
C ALA A 16 -10.98 3.13 15.19
N PRO A 17 -10.22 2.77 14.14
CA PRO A 17 -10.23 1.41 13.63
C PRO A 17 -9.83 0.44 14.75
N MET A 18 -10.63 -0.61 14.94
CA MET A 18 -10.34 -1.65 15.93
C MET A 18 -8.95 -2.24 15.66
N VAL A 19 -8.00 -1.97 16.54
CA VAL A 19 -6.72 -2.68 16.57
C VAL A 19 -6.98 -4.05 17.18
N ILE A 20 -7.10 -5.07 16.34
CA ILE A 20 -7.21 -6.45 16.81
C ILE A 20 -5.85 -6.80 17.45
N PRO A 21 -5.80 -7.29 18.70
CA PRO A 21 -4.55 -7.71 19.33
C PRO A 21 -3.86 -8.77 18.47
N GLY A 22 -2.62 -8.49 18.02
CA GLY A 22 -1.86 -9.36 17.11
C GLY A 22 -2.05 -9.08 15.61
N SER A 23 -2.87 -8.10 15.24
CA SER A 23 -3.02 -7.62 13.86
C SER A 23 -2.26 -6.31 13.66
N GLY A 24 -1.62 -6.16 12.50
CA GLY A 24 -0.98 -4.92 12.08
C GLY A 24 -1.97 -3.78 11.93
N ASN A 25 -1.51 -2.57 12.21
CA ASN A 25 -2.24 -1.34 11.97
C ASN A 25 -2.18 -0.98 10.47
N ARG A 26 -3.35 -1.09 9.82
CA ARG A 26 -3.56 -0.80 8.39
C ARG A 26 -3.66 0.69 8.04
N ASN A 27 -3.68 1.57 9.04
CA ASN A 27 -3.69 3.03 8.89
C ASN A 27 -2.82 3.68 9.97
N VAL A 28 -1.51 3.39 9.94
CA VAL A 28 -0.53 3.88 10.93
C VAL A 28 -0.55 5.41 11.06
N LYS A 29 -0.68 6.12 9.93
CA LYS A 29 -0.71 7.59 9.89
C LYS A 29 -2.05 8.20 10.30
N ARG A 30 -3.08 7.39 10.61
CA ARG A 30 -4.43 7.83 10.98
C ARG A 30 -5.01 8.81 9.96
N LEU A 31 -4.84 8.52 8.68
CA LEU A 31 -5.43 9.31 7.62
C LEU A 31 -6.96 9.26 7.70
N PRO A 32 -7.65 10.37 7.41
CA PRO A 32 -9.10 10.40 7.39
C PRO A 32 -9.63 9.50 6.27
N TYR A 33 -10.78 8.89 6.54
CA TYR A 33 -11.56 8.20 5.52
C TYR A 33 -12.56 9.17 4.89
N ASP A 34 -12.81 9.02 3.60
CA ASP A 34 -13.85 9.70 2.86
C ASP A 34 -15.25 9.14 3.18
N GLN A 35 -16.26 9.69 2.52
CA GLN A 35 -17.66 9.24 2.62
C GLN A 35 -17.89 7.79 2.16
N HIS A 36 -16.95 7.20 1.44
CA HIS A 36 -16.98 5.82 0.95
C HIS A 36 -16.15 4.87 1.83
N GLY A 37 -15.59 5.35 2.94
CA GLY A 37 -14.76 4.54 3.83
C GLY A 37 -13.36 4.27 3.28
N LYS A 38 -12.91 5.04 2.29
CA LYS A 38 -11.58 4.93 1.69
C LYS A 38 -10.69 6.09 2.10
N ARG A 39 -9.38 5.90 2.07
CA ARG A 39 -8.37 6.92 2.43
C ARG A 39 -7.39 7.17 1.29
N ASP A 40 -6.61 8.21 1.40
CA ASP A 40 -5.47 8.43 0.51
C ASP A 40 -4.27 7.53 0.86
N TRP A 41 -3.33 7.44 -0.10
CA TRP A 41 -2.02 6.82 0.11
C TRP A 41 -1.25 7.53 1.24
N SER A 42 -0.49 6.77 2.04
CA SER A 42 0.30 7.36 3.12
C SER A 42 1.47 8.22 2.62
N PHE A 43 1.90 8.00 1.38
CA PHE A 43 3.01 8.70 0.74
C PHE A 43 2.59 9.15 -0.67
N GLY A 44 3.08 10.29 -1.14
CA GLY A 44 2.88 10.70 -2.54
C GLY A 44 3.80 9.91 -3.48
N LEU A 45 3.40 9.75 -4.74
CA LEU A 45 4.16 8.98 -5.75
C LEU A 45 5.60 9.48 -5.93
N CYS A 46 5.80 10.79 -6.12
CA CYS A 46 7.14 11.37 -6.30
C CYS A 46 7.87 11.68 -4.98
N SER A 47 7.27 11.38 -3.82
CA SER A 47 7.90 11.68 -2.51
C SER A 47 9.17 10.84 -2.26
N SER A 48 9.37 9.77 -3.01
CA SER A 48 10.55 8.90 -2.96
C SER A 48 11.70 9.33 -3.88
N CYS A 49 11.48 10.25 -4.83
CA CYS A 49 12.52 10.67 -5.77
C CYS A 49 13.66 11.47 -5.10
N GLY A 50 13.45 11.96 -3.87
CA GLY A 50 14.49 12.61 -3.05
C GLY A 50 15.36 11.65 -2.21
N GLU A 51 14.95 10.40 -2.03
CA GLU A 51 15.67 9.39 -1.24
C GLU A 51 16.17 8.26 -2.18
N CYS A 52 17.35 8.46 -2.79
CA CYS A 52 17.82 7.67 -3.93
C CYS A 52 17.91 6.15 -3.73
N SER A 53 18.16 5.60 -2.54
CA SER A 53 18.54 4.17 -2.44
C SER A 53 17.42 3.17 -2.77
N LYS A 54 16.18 3.43 -2.33
CA LYS A 54 15.01 2.58 -2.68
C LYS A 54 14.53 2.82 -4.11
N CYS A 55 14.72 4.04 -4.62
CA CYS A 55 14.46 4.38 -6.02
C CYS A 55 15.43 3.64 -6.96
N CYS A 56 16.72 3.52 -6.61
CA CYS A 56 17.72 2.82 -7.41
C CYS A 56 17.40 1.33 -7.63
N LEU A 57 16.95 0.59 -6.61
CA LEU A 57 16.59 -0.82 -6.78
C LEU A 57 15.33 -0.99 -7.64
N ALA A 58 14.31 -0.15 -7.44
CA ALA A 58 13.10 -0.18 -8.27
C ALA A 58 13.36 0.31 -9.72
N CYS A 59 14.34 1.18 -9.92
CA CYS A 59 14.75 1.66 -11.25
C CYS A 59 15.68 0.69 -11.98
N TRP A 60 16.59 0.00 -11.29
CA TRP A 60 17.54 -0.94 -11.91
C TRP A 60 17.02 -2.38 -11.98
N CYS A 61 16.14 -2.78 -11.06
CA CYS A 61 15.59 -4.13 -10.98
C CYS A 61 14.10 -4.10 -10.60
N PRO A 62 13.23 -3.49 -11.43
CA PRO A 62 11.79 -3.40 -11.17
C PRO A 62 11.13 -4.74 -10.90
N ALA A 63 11.60 -5.81 -11.57
CA ALA A 63 11.11 -7.17 -11.40
C ALA A 63 11.27 -7.70 -9.96
N LEU A 64 12.40 -7.42 -9.33
CA LEU A 64 12.67 -7.87 -7.96
C LEU A 64 11.84 -7.08 -6.96
N ALA A 65 11.76 -5.76 -7.15
CA ALA A 65 10.94 -4.88 -6.31
C ALA A 65 9.45 -5.23 -6.41
N HIS A 66 8.94 -5.53 -7.61
CA HIS A 66 7.57 -6.03 -7.81
C HIS A 66 7.34 -7.36 -7.10
N ALA A 67 8.20 -8.35 -7.32
CA ALA A 67 8.07 -9.67 -6.71
C ALA A 67 8.09 -9.60 -5.18
N GLN A 68 8.94 -8.75 -4.62
CA GLN A 68 9.01 -8.51 -3.18
C GLN A 68 7.69 -7.93 -2.64
N ASN A 69 7.14 -6.90 -3.30
CA ASN A 69 5.85 -6.32 -2.89
C ASN A 69 4.70 -7.32 -3.03
N ARG A 70 4.65 -8.07 -4.15
CA ARG A 70 3.63 -9.09 -4.41
C ARG A 70 3.66 -10.19 -3.35
N ARG A 71 4.85 -10.68 -3.00
CA ARG A 71 5.03 -11.68 -1.94
C ARG A 71 4.53 -11.16 -0.60
N ARG A 72 4.96 -9.95 -0.20
CA ARG A 72 4.59 -9.33 1.07
C ARG A 72 3.08 -9.14 1.19
N VAL A 73 2.42 -8.56 0.17
CA VAL A 73 0.96 -8.36 0.20
C VAL A 73 0.19 -9.68 0.20
N ASN A 74 0.62 -10.68 -0.58
CA ASN A 74 0.00 -12.00 -0.59
C ASN A 74 0.11 -12.69 0.76
N TYR A 75 1.30 -12.66 1.38
CA TYR A 75 1.52 -13.26 2.69
C TYR A 75 0.70 -12.55 3.78
N LEU A 76 0.66 -11.22 3.76
CA LEU A 76 -0.17 -10.42 4.64
C LEU A 76 -1.67 -10.70 4.45
N ASN A 77 -2.13 -10.92 3.22
CA ASN A 77 -3.51 -11.29 2.90
C ASN A 77 -3.85 -12.70 3.38
N ALA A 78 -2.94 -13.66 3.25
CA ALA A 78 -3.16 -15.06 3.62
C ALA A 78 -3.03 -15.32 5.12
N HIS A 79 -2.01 -14.74 5.77
CA HIS A 79 -1.65 -15.05 7.16
C HIS A 79 -1.96 -13.93 8.15
N GLY A 80 -2.20 -12.71 7.67
CA GLY A 80 -2.47 -11.56 8.54
C GLY A 80 -1.26 -11.10 9.38
N VAL A 81 -0.07 -11.63 9.13
CA VAL A 81 1.19 -11.27 9.81
C VAL A 81 2.29 -10.97 8.77
N PRO A 82 3.37 -10.24 9.13
CA PRO A 82 4.47 -9.95 8.22
C PRO A 82 5.17 -11.21 7.74
N ASP A 83 5.63 -11.22 6.49
CA ASP A 83 6.45 -12.30 5.95
C ASP A 83 7.79 -12.37 6.71
N PRO A 84 8.18 -13.53 7.29
CA PRO A 84 9.47 -13.69 7.96
C PRO A 84 10.66 -13.49 7.02
N GLU A 85 10.49 -13.67 5.71
CA GLU A 85 11.51 -13.48 4.68
C GLU A 85 11.26 -12.23 3.80
N ARG A 86 10.61 -11.20 4.34
CA ARG A 86 10.29 -9.95 3.59
C ARG A 86 11.49 -9.25 2.97
N ASP A 87 12.69 -9.40 3.53
CA ASP A 87 13.94 -8.77 3.07
C ASP A 87 14.65 -9.58 1.97
N ARG A 88 14.11 -10.73 1.58
CA ARG A 88 14.69 -11.57 0.55
C ARG A 88 14.45 -10.96 -0.84
N ILE A 89 15.54 -10.48 -1.46
CA ILE A 89 15.51 -9.80 -2.76
C ILE A 89 15.51 -10.79 -3.93
N CYS A 90 16.05 -12.02 -3.75
CA CYS A 90 16.18 -13.02 -4.82
C CYS A 90 15.31 -14.26 -4.55
N GLY A 91 14.43 -14.58 -5.50
CA GLY A 91 13.59 -15.78 -5.47
C GLY A 91 12.94 -16.08 -6.82
N ILE A 92 12.46 -17.31 -7.00
CA ILE A 92 11.75 -17.75 -8.21
C ILE A 92 10.49 -16.92 -8.51
N GLU A 93 9.95 -16.24 -7.50
CA GLU A 93 8.77 -15.36 -7.60
C GLU A 93 8.96 -14.16 -8.54
N SER A 94 10.21 -13.75 -8.82
CA SER A 94 10.48 -12.68 -9.79
C SER A 94 10.55 -13.17 -11.23
N LEU A 95 10.57 -14.50 -11.48
CA LEU A 95 10.65 -15.06 -12.82
C LEU A 95 9.44 -14.70 -13.71
N PRO A 96 8.18 -14.73 -13.24
CA PRO A 96 7.04 -14.36 -14.08
C PRO A 96 7.12 -12.90 -14.55
N TYR A 97 7.53 -12.00 -13.66
CA TYR A 97 7.74 -10.60 -14.01
C TYR A 97 8.91 -10.44 -14.98
N ALA A 98 10.08 -11.01 -14.66
CA ALA A 98 11.27 -10.91 -15.51
C ALA A 98 11.03 -11.49 -16.91
N LEU A 99 10.26 -12.58 -17.00
CA LEU A 99 9.88 -13.21 -18.26
C LEU A 99 8.91 -12.34 -19.06
N LEU A 100 7.87 -11.77 -18.43
CA LEU A 100 6.93 -10.87 -19.11
C LEU A 100 7.58 -9.56 -19.57
N GLU A 101 8.52 -9.04 -18.78
CA GLU A 101 9.31 -7.88 -19.14
C GLU A 101 10.26 -8.19 -20.31
N ALA A 102 10.95 -9.33 -20.27
CA ALA A 102 11.86 -9.77 -21.33
C ALA A 102 11.12 -10.12 -22.63
N CYS A 103 9.93 -10.72 -22.55
CA CYS A 103 9.16 -11.13 -23.72
C CYS A 103 8.37 -9.98 -24.36
N CYS A 104 7.81 -9.06 -23.55
CA CYS A 104 6.82 -8.10 -24.05
C CYS A 104 6.94 -6.68 -23.45
N HIS A 105 7.83 -6.41 -22.49
CA HIS A 105 7.86 -5.15 -21.73
C HIS A 105 6.50 -4.80 -21.07
N MET A 106 5.71 -5.83 -20.78
CA MET A 106 4.36 -5.70 -20.20
C MET A 106 4.35 -5.99 -18.69
N GLY A 107 5.49 -5.89 -18.01
CA GLY A 107 5.59 -6.13 -16.56
C GLY A 107 4.65 -5.23 -15.74
N TRP A 108 4.35 -4.04 -16.24
CA TRP A 108 3.41 -3.08 -15.62
C TRP A 108 2.00 -3.67 -15.40
N ILE A 109 1.56 -4.67 -16.17
CA ILE A 109 0.24 -5.29 -15.98
C ILE A 109 0.16 -6.03 -14.64
N LEU A 110 1.21 -6.78 -14.29
CA LEU A 110 1.28 -7.48 -12.99
C LEU A 110 1.38 -6.48 -11.83
N GLN A 111 1.99 -5.33 -12.09
CA GLN A 111 2.10 -4.26 -11.12
C GLN A 111 0.74 -3.63 -10.81
N VAL A 112 -0.10 -3.38 -11.82
CA VAL A 112 -1.47 -2.88 -11.61
C VAL A 112 -2.25 -3.80 -10.66
N GLY A 113 -2.19 -5.12 -10.86
CA GLY A 113 -2.85 -6.06 -9.96
C GLY A 113 -2.31 -6.03 -8.53
N THR A 114 -1.00 -5.86 -8.37
CA THR A 114 -0.38 -5.78 -7.03
C THR A 114 -0.71 -4.47 -6.32
N ARG A 115 -0.76 -3.36 -7.06
CA ARG A 115 -1.21 -2.07 -6.54
C ARG A 115 -2.67 -2.15 -6.11
N GLN A 116 -3.52 -2.82 -6.88
CA GLN A 116 -4.92 -3.04 -6.51
C GLN A 116 -5.04 -3.83 -5.20
N ASP A 117 -4.32 -4.95 -5.06
CA ASP A 117 -4.35 -5.76 -3.82
C ASP A 117 -3.92 -4.94 -2.58
N ILE A 118 -2.90 -4.08 -2.73
CA ILE A 118 -2.45 -3.17 -1.67
C ILE A 118 -3.57 -2.17 -1.33
N ARG A 119 -4.21 -1.57 -2.33
CA ARG A 119 -5.27 -0.59 -2.10
C ARG A 119 -6.50 -1.20 -1.44
N GLU A 120 -6.90 -2.39 -1.86
CA GLU A 120 -8.00 -3.12 -1.25
C GLU A 120 -7.70 -3.46 0.21
N ARG A 121 -6.49 -3.93 0.51
CA ARG A 121 -6.07 -4.25 1.88
C ARG A 121 -6.18 -3.06 2.84
N TYR A 122 -5.83 -1.87 2.35
CA TYR A 122 -5.72 -0.65 3.15
C TYR A 122 -6.91 0.33 2.99
N ASN A 123 -7.93 -0.05 2.23
CA ASN A 123 -9.04 0.82 1.83
C ASN A 123 -8.56 2.13 1.20
N ILE A 124 -7.64 2.09 0.23
CA ILE A 124 -7.10 3.27 -0.43
C ILE A 124 -7.91 3.63 -1.69
N ASP A 125 -8.26 4.90 -1.86
CA ASP A 125 -9.03 5.37 -3.01
C ASP A 125 -8.25 5.42 -4.34
N GLY A 126 -9.00 5.41 -5.45
CA GLY A 126 -8.53 5.34 -6.83
C GLY A 126 -9.27 4.29 -7.68
N GLY A 127 -8.82 4.08 -8.92
CA GLY A 127 -9.37 3.06 -9.82
C GLY A 127 -8.33 2.54 -10.81
N GLY A 128 -8.65 1.43 -11.50
CA GLY A 128 -7.72 0.73 -12.39
C GLY A 128 -7.11 1.60 -13.51
N VAL A 129 -7.79 2.66 -13.95
CA VAL A 129 -7.24 3.63 -14.92
C VAL A 129 -6.16 4.51 -14.29
N SER A 130 -6.37 5.01 -13.08
CA SER A 130 -5.36 5.78 -12.34
C SER A 130 -4.15 4.92 -12.02
N ASP A 131 -4.37 3.65 -11.68
CA ASP A 131 -3.31 2.68 -11.41
C ASP A 131 -2.52 2.32 -12.68
N CYS A 132 -3.20 2.17 -13.83
CA CYS A 132 -2.57 1.95 -15.13
C CYS A 132 -1.71 3.16 -15.57
N CYS A 133 -2.24 4.38 -15.50
CA CYS A 133 -1.48 5.58 -15.83
C CYS A 133 -0.30 5.80 -14.90
N THR A 134 -0.45 5.48 -13.61
CA THR A 134 0.61 5.61 -12.61
C THR A 134 1.74 4.61 -12.84
N ALA A 135 1.40 3.34 -13.09
CA ALA A 135 2.35 2.28 -13.42
C ALA A 135 3.11 2.59 -14.72
N TYR A 136 2.43 3.21 -15.70
CA TYR A 136 3.04 3.60 -16.98
C TYR A 136 3.94 4.84 -16.87
N LEU A 137 3.52 5.89 -16.15
CA LEU A 137 4.24 7.18 -16.11
C LEU A 137 5.39 7.22 -15.09
N CYS A 138 5.28 6.53 -13.96
CA CYS A 138 6.41 6.36 -13.03
C CYS A 138 6.38 4.99 -12.36
N HIS A 139 6.85 3.98 -13.10
CA HIS A 139 6.92 2.60 -12.67
C HIS A 139 7.62 2.40 -11.31
N SER A 140 8.79 3.03 -11.12
CA SER A 140 9.57 2.91 -9.89
C SER A 140 8.92 3.62 -8.69
N CYS A 141 8.29 4.79 -8.92
CA CYS A 141 7.54 5.51 -7.90
C CYS A 141 6.42 4.65 -7.32
N ASP A 142 5.68 3.96 -8.18
CA ASP A 142 4.60 3.07 -7.77
C ASP A 142 5.11 1.92 -6.88
N LEU A 143 6.17 1.22 -7.32
CA LEU A 143 6.76 0.13 -6.54
C LEU A 143 7.24 0.60 -5.16
N VAL A 144 7.86 1.78 -5.10
CA VAL A 144 8.34 2.33 -3.83
C VAL A 144 7.17 2.78 -2.95
N GLN A 145 6.14 3.41 -3.51
CA GLN A 145 4.94 3.81 -2.77
C GLN A 145 4.26 2.59 -2.14
N GLY A 146 4.03 1.52 -2.92
CA GLY A 146 3.46 0.27 -2.42
C GLY A 146 4.33 -0.41 -1.36
N SER A 147 5.65 -0.44 -1.57
CA SER A 147 6.60 -1.04 -0.61
C SER A 147 6.60 -0.33 0.74
N ARG A 148 6.51 1.01 0.73
CA ARG A 148 6.43 1.84 1.95
C ARG A 148 5.09 1.67 2.66
N GLU A 149 4.00 1.50 1.93
CA GLU A 149 2.67 1.25 2.52
C GLU A 149 2.66 -0.09 3.28
N LEU A 150 3.19 -1.15 2.66
CA LEU A 150 3.36 -2.46 3.30
C LEU A 150 4.27 -2.36 4.53
N GLN A 151 5.36 -1.60 4.42
CA GLN A 151 6.33 -1.42 5.51
C GLN A 151 5.68 -0.79 6.76
N LEU A 152 4.76 0.17 6.59
CA LEU A 152 4.04 0.76 7.72
C LEU A 152 3.24 -0.29 8.50
N GLU A 153 2.48 -1.14 7.81
CA GLU A 153 1.73 -2.21 8.48
C GLU A 153 2.69 -3.18 9.16
N GLU A 154 3.75 -3.63 8.47
CA GLU A 154 4.71 -4.60 9.00
C GLU A 154 5.43 -4.10 10.26
N GLU A 155 5.86 -2.84 10.29
CA GLU A 155 6.51 -2.23 11.46
C GLU A 155 5.56 -2.06 12.65
N SER A 156 4.25 -1.95 12.39
CA SER A 156 3.25 -1.80 13.45
C SER A 156 3.02 -3.07 14.27
N PHE A 157 3.41 -4.25 13.77
CA PHE A 157 3.28 -5.52 14.52
C PHE A 157 4.19 -5.60 15.76
N GLY A 158 5.16 -4.70 15.91
CA GLY A 158 6.04 -4.61 17.09
C GLY A 158 5.73 -3.47 18.06
N LEU A 159 4.74 -2.61 17.75
CA LEU A 159 4.43 -1.40 18.53
C LEU A 159 3.13 -1.50 19.34
N GLY A 160 2.57 -2.70 19.49
CA GLY A 160 1.50 -2.95 20.47
C GLY A 160 1.99 -2.61 21.88
N PRO A 161 1.15 -2.04 22.76
CA PRO A 161 1.59 -1.52 24.05
C PRO A 161 2.30 -2.64 24.82
N THR A 162 3.61 -2.47 24.98
CA THR A 162 4.43 -3.21 25.92
C THR A 162 3.76 -3.16 27.29
N ARG A 163 3.58 -4.34 27.90
CA ARG A 163 3.21 -4.48 29.31
C ARG A 163 4.16 -3.70 30.22
#